data_AF-A0AA47NNX1-F1
#
_entry.id   AF-A0AA47NNX1-F1
#
_cell.length_a   1.000
_cell.length_b   1.000
_cell.length_c   1.000
_cell.angle_alpha   90.00
_cell.angle_beta   90.00
_cell.angle_gamma   90.00
#
_symmetry.space_group_name_H-M   'P 1'
#
loop_
_entity.id
_entity.type
_entity.pdbx_description
1 polymer ?
#
loop_
_entity_poly.entity_id
_entity_poly.type
_entity_poly.pdbx_seq_one_letter_code
_entity_poly.pdbx_strand_id
1 'polypeptide(L)'
;MSHLQGEFVRAFRQAPRKENALATVATGMRVVFREGSTVVQDLQLYYGGVGPCTLLASRTCQALIGRLWGEEMLEEAYSVLLKEVVLSPGAVGGKVGFRRSLTLSLLFKFYLEVQQALAHTNAIQHGVLEAEWSALRPLPDCILPGQQQFQVTHLIISTYTLFFEQPEARLIFIEKRKCEYQDGLTRLTLEAPVINLHLVPSAAREVLESQSEQDPVGHPIMHRSALAQATGEALYCDDMPPTEGELFLVLVTSTRPHASILNVDVGAALLVPGVVDVVTCRDIPGKKVRSFLGYEEELLADKEVSCVGQMVCGVLADSRTQAKLGAAAVQIHYQDLPHPVFTVEVSTHSVGGGVGGGGDALKL
;
A
#
# COMPACT_ATOMS: atom_id res chain seq x y z
N MET A 1 -22.80 -12.07 18.21
CA MET A 1 -21.73 -12.41 19.17
C MET A 1 -22.21 -13.58 20.01
N SER A 2 -21.66 -14.78 19.82
CA SER A 2 -21.97 -15.93 20.67
C SER A 2 -21.18 -15.81 21.97
N HIS A 3 -21.73 -15.08 22.94
CA HIS A 3 -21.18 -15.03 24.30
C HIS A 3 -21.48 -16.36 25.00
N LEU A 4 -20.56 -17.31 24.89
CA LEU A 4 -20.42 -18.31 25.94
C LEU A 4 -20.00 -17.54 27.20
N GLN A 5 -20.74 -17.74 28.29
CA GLN A 5 -20.61 -16.99 29.53
C GLN A 5 -19.15 -17.05 30.03
N GLY A 6 -18.42 -15.93 29.99
CA GLY A 6 -17.03 -15.85 30.46
C GLY A 6 -15.92 -16.13 29.42
N GLU A 7 -16.23 -16.27 28.13
CA GLU A 7 -15.23 -16.45 27.06
C GLU A 7 -15.15 -15.25 26.10
N PHE A 8 -13.93 -14.82 25.77
CA PHE A 8 -13.67 -13.72 24.84
C PHE A 8 -12.64 -14.11 23.78
N VAL A 9 -12.98 -13.85 22.52
CA VAL A 9 -12.10 -14.09 21.36
C VAL A 9 -11.95 -12.79 20.57
N ARG A 10 -10.72 -12.43 20.22
CA ARG A 10 -10.40 -11.28 19.36
C ARG A 10 -9.25 -11.57 18.41
N ALA A 11 -9.25 -10.87 17.30
CA ALA A 11 -8.16 -10.92 16.34
C ALA A 11 -7.72 -9.50 15.98
N PHE A 12 -6.41 -9.32 15.83
CA PHE A 12 -5.82 -8.05 15.44
C PHE A 12 -4.82 -8.23 14.31
N ARG A 13 -4.64 -7.18 13.51
CA ARG A 13 -3.73 -7.17 12.36
C ARG A 13 -3.14 -5.78 12.18
N GLN A 14 -1.83 -5.73 11.98
CA GLN A 14 -1.12 -4.53 11.51
C GLN A 14 -0.47 -4.82 10.16
N ALA A 15 -0.68 -3.94 9.19
CA ALA A 15 -0.14 -4.02 7.83
C ALA A 15 0.34 -2.63 7.35
N PRO A 16 1.11 -2.54 6.25
CA PRO A 16 1.54 -1.25 5.68
C PRO A 16 0.38 -0.34 5.25
N ARG A 17 -0.77 -0.93 4.92
CA ARG A 17 -2.04 -0.26 4.63
C ARG A 17 -3.18 -1.09 5.22
N LYS A 18 -4.32 -0.45 5.44
CA LYS A 18 -5.47 -1.04 6.13
C LYS A 18 -6.01 -2.29 5.41
N GLU A 19 -6.21 -2.15 4.11
CA GLU A 19 -6.81 -3.17 3.26
C GLU A 19 -5.86 -3.69 2.17
N ASN A 20 -6.16 -4.87 1.64
CA ASN A 20 -5.43 -5.50 0.54
C ASN A 20 -3.90 -5.51 0.74
N ALA A 21 -3.42 -5.88 1.93
CA ALA A 21 -1.99 -5.94 2.24
C ALA A 21 -1.66 -7.11 3.16
N LEU A 22 -0.50 -7.72 2.98
CA LEU A 22 -0.03 -8.75 3.91
C LEU A 22 0.20 -8.14 5.30
N ALA A 23 -0.15 -8.92 6.32
CA ALA A 23 0.07 -8.50 7.71
C ALA A 23 1.56 -8.51 8.04
N THR A 24 2.05 -7.43 8.66
CA THR A 24 3.36 -7.39 9.30
C THR A 24 3.35 -8.28 10.55
N VAL A 25 2.31 -8.13 11.38
CA VAL A 25 1.98 -9.01 12.50
C VAL A 25 0.46 -9.16 12.53
N ALA A 26 0.01 -10.39 12.71
CA ALA A 26 -1.39 -10.69 12.98
C ALA A 26 -1.48 -11.57 14.23
N THR A 27 -2.61 -11.52 14.92
CA THR A 27 -2.80 -12.30 16.14
C THR A 27 -4.26 -12.69 16.32
N GLY A 28 -4.46 -13.88 16.86
CA GLY A 28 -5.74 -14.35 17.38
C GLY A 28 -5.56 -14.66 18.86
N MET A 29 -6.44 -14.14 19.70
CA MET A 29 -6.36 -14.23 21.14
C MET A 29 -7.70 -14.71 21.71
N ARG A 30 -7.64 -15.60 22.69
CA ARG A 30 -8.82 -16.14 23.38
C ARG A 30 -8.54 -16.27 24.87
N VAL A 31 -9.47 -15.82 25.70
CA VAL A 31 -9.43 -15.99 27.16
C VAL A 31 -10.75 -16.54 27.67
N VAL A 32 -10.69 -17.43 28.66
CA VAL A 32 -11.83 -17.94 29.42
C VAL A 32 -11.60 -17.64 30.89
N PHE A 33 -12.62 -17.13 31.57
CA PHE A 33 -12.59 -16.86 33.00
C PHE A 33 -13.34 -17.94 33.79
N ARG A 34 -12.92 -18.17 35.04
CA ARG A 34 -13.72 -19.00 35.95
C ARG A 34 -15.02 -18.29 36.28
N GLU A 35 -16.11 -19.06 36.39
CA GLU A 35 -17.46 -18.54 36.65
C GLU A 35 -17.49 -17.53 37.81
N GLY A 36 -18.08 -16.36 37.56
CA GLY A 36 -18.23 -15.30 38.56
C GLY A 36 -16.94 -14.61 39.01
N SER A 37 -15.82 -14.81 38.32
CA SER A 37 -14.52 -14.22 38.68
C SER A 37 -13.79 -13.63 37.46
N THR A 38 -12.70 -12.92 37.73
CA THR A 38 -11.75 -12.43 36.71
C THR A 38 -10.47 -13.28 36.65
N VAL A 39 -10.50 -14.46 37.25
CA VAL A 39 -9.37 -15.40 37.24
C VAL A 39 -9.35 -16.13 35.90
N VAL A 40 -8.23 -16.05 35.20
CA VAL A 40 -8.01 -16.73 33.92
C VAL A 40 -8.06 -18.25 34.13
N GLN A 41 -9.03 -18.92 33.52
CA GLN A 41 -9.15 -20.37 33.48
C GLN A 41 -8.35 -20.96 32.32
N ASP A 42 -8.41 -20.31 31.15
CA ASP A 42 -7.72 -20.74 29.93
C ASP A 42 -7.37 -19.52 29.07
N LEU A 43 -6.24 -19.59 28.36
CA LEU A 43 -5.71 -18.51 27.54
C LEU A 43 -4.97 -19.08 26.33
N GLN A 44 -5.24 -18.55 25.15
CA GLN A 44 -4.54 -18.90 23.93
C GLN A 44 -4.17 -17.64 23.14
N LEU A 45 -2.88 -17.47 22.87
CA LEU A 45 -2.33 -16.33 22.14
C LEU A 45 -1.55 -16.84 20.93
N TYR A 46 -2.08 -16.57 19.74
CA TYR A 46 -1.46 -16.94 18.47
C TYR A 46 -0.90 -15.70 17.77
N TYR A 47 0.31 -15.79 17.21
CA TYR A 47 0.96 -14.70 16.47
C TYR A 47 1.46 -15.19 15.11
N GLY A 48 1.06 -14.47 14.06
CA GLY A 48 1.58 -14.59 12.70
C GLY A 48 2.55 -13.46 12.36
N GLY A 49 3.47 -13.70 11.43
CA GLY A 49 4.48 -12.71 11.02
C GLY A 49 5.70 -12.60 11.95
N VAL A 50 5.76 -13.43 13.00
CA VAL A 50 6.86 -13.48 13.98
C VAL A 50 7.74 -14.74 13.86
N GLY A 51 7.66 -15.42 12.72
CA GLY A 51 8.39 -16.65 12.44
C GLY A 51 7.99 -17.24 11.09
N PRO A 52 8.52 -18.41 10.72
CA PRO A 52 8.15 -19.11 9.49
C PRO A 52 6.71 -19.64 9.50
N CYS A 53 6.19 -19.92 10.71
CA CYS A 53 4.83 -20.40 10.93
C CYS A 53 4.16 -19.57 12.03
N THR A 54 2.84 -19.70 12.14
CA THR A 54 2.08 -19.14 13.28
C THR A 54 2.61 -19.71 14.60
N LEU A 55 2.96 -18.83 15.53
CA LEU A 55 3.45 -19.16 16.85
C LEU A 55 2.29 -19.16 17.85
N LEU A 56 2.11 -20.25 18.60
CA LEU A 56 1.34 -20.25 19.85
C LEU A 56 2.29 -19.89 20.99
N ALA A 57 2.01 -18.79 21.70
CA ALA A 57 2.79 -18.35 22.86
C ALA A 57 2.46 -19.20 24.10
N SER A 58 2.76 -20.50 24.02
CA SER A 58 2.36 -21.51 25.01
C SER A 58 2.92 -21.25 26.41
N ARG A 59 4.16 -20.74 26.52
CA ARG A 59 4.78 -20.44 27.80
C ARG A 59 4.15 -19.23 28.45
N THR A 60 3.90 -18.17 27.68
CA THR A 60 3.12 -17.02 28.15
C THR A 60 1.74 -17.46 28.59
N CYS A 61 1.02 -18.27 27.79
CA CYS A 61 -0.31 -18.74 28.17
C CYS A 61 -0.31 -19.52 29.50
N GLN A 62 0.63 -20.46 29.68
CA GLN A 62 0.76 -21.25 30.90
C GLN A 62 1.07 -20.39 32.14
N ALA A 63 1.90 -19.35 31.99
CA ALA A 63 2.26 -18.46 33.09
C ALA A 63 1.08 -17.62 33.60
N LEU A 64 0.09 -17.35 32.73
CA LEU A 64 -1.04 -16.47 33.03
C LEU A 64 -2.29 -17.22 33.49
N ILE A 65 -2.36 -18.54 33.32
CA ILE A 65 -3.45 -19.35 33.85
C ILE A 65 -3.46 -19.25 35.38
N GLY A 66 -4.63 -18.97 35.95
CA GLY A 66 -4.84 -18.79 37.39
C GLY A 66 -4.53 -17.39 37.92
N ARG A 67 -4.04 -16.47 37.07
CA ARG A 67 -3.85 -15.06 37.44
C ARG A 67 -5.16 -14.27 37.34
N LEU A 68 -5.25 -13.20 38.12
CA LEU A 68 -6.33 -12.21 38.00
C LEU A 68 -6.08 -11.32 36.77
N TRP A 69 -7.14 -10.94 36.06
CA TRP A 69 -7.04 -9.98 34.95
C TRP A 69 -6.76 -8.57 35.48
N GLY A 70 -5.51 -8.11 35.37
CA GLY A 70 -5.08 -6.79 35.84
C GLY A 70 -3.66 -6.42 35.38
N GLU A 71 -3.16 -5.27 35.83
CA GLU A 71 -1.86 -4.73 35.40
C GLU A 71 -0.67 -5.64 35.75
N GLU A 72 -0.68 -6.24 36.95
CA GLU A 72 0.38 -7.19 37.36
C GLU A 72 0.49 -8.39 36.40
N MET A 73 -0.66 -8.91 35.95
CA MET A 73 -0.72 -10.01 34.98
C MET A 73 -0.17 -9.57 33.62
N LEU A 74 -0.47 -8.34 33.20
CA LEU A 74 0.01 -7.78 31.94
C LEU A 74 1.55 -7.59 31.95
N GLU A 75 2.12 -7.11 33.04
CA GLU A 75 3.58 -6.97 33.19
C GLU A 75 4.31 -8.32 33.16
N GLU A 76 3.74 -9.33 33.83
CA GLU A 76 4.22 -10.71 33.76
C GLU A 76 4.11 -11.25 32.33
N ALA A 77 2.99 -11.00 31.65
CA ALA A 77 2.76 -11.41 30.28
C ALA A 77 3.81 -10.83 29.33
N TYR A 78 4.13 -9.53 29.45
CA TYR A 78 5.18 -8.89 28.64
C TYR A 78 6.56 -9.49 28.88
N SER A 79 6.90 -9.73 30.15
CA SER A 79 8.19 -10.28 30.54
C SER A 79 8.43 -11.68 29.98
N VAL A 80 7.38 -12.51 29.94
CA VAL A 80 7.44 -13.86 29.36
C VAL A 80 7.36 -13.82 27.84
N LEU A 81 6.45 -13.02 27.27
CA LEU A 81 6.24 -12.94 25.82
C LEU A 81 7.47 -12.43 25.08
N LEU A 82 8.20 -11.45 25.63
CA LEU A 82 9.45 -10.93 25.05
C LEU A 82 10.56 -11.98 24.96
N LYS A 83 10.56 -12.97 25.87
CA LYS A 83 11.49 -14.10 25.88
C LYS A 83 10.99 -15.24 24.98
N GLU A 84 9.69 -15.33 24.75
CA GLU A 84 9.10 -16.36 23.90
C GLU A 84 9.15 -16.00 22.42
N VAL A 85 8.83 -14.76 22.06
CA VAL A 85 8.89 -14.25 20.69
C VAL A 85 10.30 -13.75 20.36
N VAL A 86 11.16 -14.67 19.91
CA VAL A 86 12.54 -14.38 19.55
C VAL A 86 12.67 -14.21 18.04
N LEU A 87 13.01 -12.99 17.61
CA LEU A 87 13.32 -12.67 16.21
C LEU A 87 14.80 -12.29 16.11
N SER A 88 15.55 -13.01 15.27
CA SER A 88 16.96 -12.69 15.01
C SER A 88 17.09 -11.36 14.23
N PRO A 89 18.22 -10.63 14.34
CA PRO A 89 18.43 -9.40 13.57
C PRO A 89 18.30 -9.58 12.06
N GLY A 90 18.65 -10.76 11.54
CA GLY A 90 18.51 -11.15 10.13
C GLY A 90 17.20 -11.86 9.78
N ALA A 91 16.18 -11.80 10.63
CA ALA A 91 14.90 -12.47 10.37
C ALA A 91 14.24 -11.94 9.09
N VAL A 92 13.76 -12.86 8.25
CA VAL A 92 13.05 -12.56 7.01
C VAL A 92 11.90 -11.57 7.27
N GLY A 93 11.74 -10.61 6.36
CA GLY A 93 10.77 -9.51 6.47
C GLY A 93 11.29 -8.29 7.25
N GLY A 94 12.46 -8.38 7.88
CA GLY A 94 13.10 -7.26 8.58
C GLY A 94 12.23 -6.70 9.71
N LYS A 95 12.29 -5.38 9.94
CA LYS A 95 11.46 -4.64 10.92
C LYS A 95 11.39 -5.32 12.29
N VAL A 96 12.49 -5.91 12.74
CA VAL A 96 12.51 -6.81 13.91
C VAL A 96 12.04 -6.10 15.17
N GLY A 97 12.59 -4.93 15.47
CA GLY A 97 12.16 -4.12 16.62
C GLY A 97 10.66 -3.80 16.57
N PHE A 98 10.19 -3.32 15.42
CA PHE A 98 8.77 -3.00 15.21
C PHE A 98 7.85 -4.22 15.39
N ARG A 99 8.20 -5.39 14.83
CA ARG A 99 7.43 -6.63 14.99
C ARG A 99 7.34 -7.07 16.45
N ARG A 100 8.45 -6.98 17.21
CA ARG A 100 8.47 -7.30 18.65
C ARG A 100 7.64 -6.32 19.47
N SER A 101 7.66 -5.03 19.14
CA SER A 101 6.79 -4.05 19.80
C SER A 101 5.32 -4.32 19.52
N LEU A 102 4.96 -4.68 18.27
CA LEU A 102 3.59 -4.98 17.89
C LEU A 102 2.99 -6.16 18.67
N THR A 103 3.76 -7.21 18.98
CA THR A 103 3.20 -8.33 19.76
C THR A 103 2.72 -7.90 21.14
N LEU A 104 3.43 -6.95 21.76
CA LEU A 104 3.06 -6.37 23.05
C LEU A 104 1.88 -5.40 22.89
N SER A 105 1.93 -4.50 21.92
CA SER A 105 0.86 -3.51 21.68
C SER A 105 -0.49 -4.18 21.35
N LEU A 106 -0.47 -5.29 20.61
CA LEU A 106 -1.70 -6.03 20.30
C LEU A 106 -2.22 -6.81 21.51
N LEU A 107 -1.33 -7.33 22.37
CA LEU A 107 -1.74 -7.92 23.65
C LEU A 107 -2.34 -6.87 24.58
N PHE A 108 -1.76 -5.67 24.63
CA PHE A 108 -2.32 -4.54 25.38
C PHE A 108 -3.73 -4.20 24.92
N LYS A 109 -3.94 -4.13 23.60
CA LYS A 109 -5.26 -3.84 23.04
C LYS A 109 -6.27 -4.93 23.40
N PHE A 110 -5.87 -6.20 23.36
CA PHE A 110 -6.72 -7.29 23.84
C PHE A 110 -7.06 -7.17 25.33
N TYR A 111 -6.05 -6.84 26.15
CA TYR A 111 -6.22 -6.59 27.58
C TYR A 111 -7.30 -5.55 27.86
N LEU A 112 -7.23 -4.40 27.19
CA LEU A 112 -8.20 -3.32 27.33
C LEU A 112 -9.61 -3.73 26.83
N GLU A 113 -9.70 -4.41 25.69
CA GLU A 113 -11.02 -4.85 25.15
C GLU A 113 -11.73 -5.82 26.11
N VAL A 114 -10.98 -6.76 26.71
CA VAL A 114 -11.54 -7.70 27.68
C VAL A 114 -11.88 -6.99 28.99
N GLN A 115 -11.03 -6.08 29.48
CA GLN A 115 -11.31 -5.29 30.68
C GLN A 115 -12.59 -4.47 30.52
N GLN A 116 -12.79 -3.84 29.36
CA GLN A 116 -14.02 -3.13 29.06
C GLN A 116 -15.24 -4.07 29.05
N ALA A 117 -15.11 -5.26 28.46
CA ALA A 117 -16.19 -6.25 28.42
C ALA A 117 -16.54 -6.83 29.80
N LEU A 118 -15.55 -7.02 30.68
CA LEU A 118 -15.75 -7.44 32.08
C LEU A 118 -16.45 -6.36 32.91
N ALA A 119 -16.13 -5.08 32.67
CA ALA A 119 -16.84 -3.97 33.30
C ALA A 119 -18.31 -3.90 32.88
N HIS A 120 -18.61 -4.12 31.59
CA HIS A 120 -20.00 -4.18 31.10
C HIS A 120 -20.83 -5.34 31.68
N THR A 121 -20.17 -6.40 32.14
CA THR A 121 -20.82 -7.56 32.79
C THR A 121 -20.85 -7.46 34.32
N ASN A 122 -20.50 -6.29 34.89
CA ASN A 122 -20.40 -6.04 36.33
C ASN A 122 -19.41 -6.94 37.08
N ALA A 123 -18.46 -7.58 36.38
CA ALA A 123 -17.44 -8.41 37.00
C ALA A 123 -16.31 -7.58 37.66
N ILE A 124 -16.16 -6.31 37.25
CA ILE A 124 -15.17 -5.35 37.77
C ILE A 124 -15.87 -4.02 38.03
N GLN A 125 -15.48 -3.31 39.11
CA GLN A 125 -16.08 -2.02 39.48
C GLN A 125 -15.65 -0.86 38.57
N HIS A 126 -14.43 -0.89 38.03
CA HIS A 126 -13.87 0.16 37.18
C HIS A 126 -13.39 -0.45 35.85
N GLY A 127 -13.91 0.07 34.74
CA GLY A 127 -13.52 -0.33 33.40
C GLY A 127 -12.21 0.33 32.94
N VAL A 128 -12.08 0.51 31.62
CA VAL A 128 -10.92 1.17 31.01
C VAL A 128 -10.94 2.67 31.30
N LEU A 129 -9.77 3.27 31.58
CA LEU A 129 -9.63 4.70 31.82
C LEU A 129 -10.05 5.50 30.58
N GLU A 130 -10.67 6.67 30.77
CA GLU A 130 -11.17 7.50 29.66
C GLU A 130 -10.07 7.88 28.66
N ALA A 131 -8.85 8.12 29.15
CA ALA A 131 -7.67 8.41 28.33
C ALA A 131 -7.32 7.28 27.33
N GLU A 132 -7.68 6.03 27.65
CA GLU A 132 -7.35 4.83 26.87
C GLU A 132 -8.47 4.41 25.91
N TRP A 133 -9.65 5.04 25.98
CA TRP A 133 -10.80 4.70 25.14
C TRP A 133 -10.52 4.84 23.64
N SER A 134 -9.61 5.74 23.25
CA SER A 134 -9.22 5.93 21.86
C SER A 134 -8.51 4.71 21.27
N ALA A 135 -7.79 3.92 22.07
CA ALA A 135 -7.05 2.74 21.62
C ALA A 135 -7.99 1.60 21.16
N LEU A 136 -9.20 1.56 21.73
CA LEU A 136 -10.25 0.58 21.44
C LEU A 136 -11.01 0.93 20.16
N ARG A 137 -11.06 2.21 19.78
CA ARG A 137 -11.76 2.63 18.57
C ARG A 137 -10.98 2.16 17.33
N PRO A 138 -11.61 1.47 16.37
CA PRO A 138 -10.98 1.24 15.09
C PRO A 138 -10.78 2.58 14.37
N LEU A 139 -9.74 2.66 13.55
CA LEU A 139 -9.60 3.78 12.63
C LEU A 139 -10.83 3.81 11.69
N PRO A 140 -11.30 4.98 11.24
CA PRO A 140 -12.40 5.07 10.29
C PRO A 140 -12.09 4.32 8.98
N ASP A 141 -13.08 3.61 8.44
CA ASP A 141 -13.04 2.90 7.15
C ASP A 141 -13.73 3.68 6.02
N CYS A 142 -14.33 4.83 6.32
CA CYS A 142 -15.04 5.61 5.32
C CYS A 142 -14.10 6.48 4.49
N ILE A 143 -14.37 6.54 3.19
CA ILE A 143 -13.78 7.53 2.29
C ILE A 143 -14.41 8.88 2.63
N LEU A 144 -13.57 9.87 2.95
CA LEU A 144 -14.05 11.22 3.22
C LEU A 144 -14.52 11.89 1.92
N PRO A 145 -15.60 12.69 1.94
CA PRO A 145 -16.00 13.47 0.79
C PRO A 145 -14.91 14.48 0.41
N GLY A 146 -14.60 14.57 -0.88
CA GLY A 146 -13.71 15.60 -1.41
C GLY A 146 -14.51 16.82 -1.87
N GLN A 147 -14.02 18.03 -1.58
CA GLN A 147 -14.54 19.27 -2.13
C GLN A 147 -13.57 19.79 -3.18
N GLN A 148 -14.08 20.11 -4.37
CA GLN A 148 -13.31 20.72 -5.45
C GLN A 148 -13.85 22.13 -5.69
N GLN A 149 -12.96 23.13 -5.69
CA GLN A 149 -13.28 24.52 -6.01
C GLN A 149 -12.38 24.95 -7.17
N PHE A 150 -12.99 25.50 -8.21
CA PHE A 150 -12.28 26.02 -9.37
C PHE A 150 -12.97 27.29 -9.86
N GLN A 151 -12.21 28.13 -10.55
CA GLN A 151 -12.75 29.31 -11.20
C GLN A 151 -13.39 28.89 -12.52
N VAL A 152 -14.67 29.21 -12.69
CA VAL A 152 -15.31 29.23 -14.01
C VAL A 152 -14.89 30.54 -14.67
N THR A 153 -14.44 30.48 -15.92
CA THR A 153 -13.89 31.61 -16.67
C THR A 153 -14.83 32.83 -16.60
N HIS A 154 -14.35 33.90 -15.95
CA HIS A 154 -15.01 35.20 -15.64
C HIS A 154 -16.37 35.15 -14.89
N LEU A 155 -16.50 35.89 -13.79
CA LEU A 155 -17.65 35.84 -12.87
C LEU A 155 -18.74 36.86 -13.21
N ILE A 156 -20.03 36.52 -12.95
CA ILE A 156 -21.07 37.22 -12.16
C ILE A 156 -22.44 36.59 -12.58
N ILE A 157 -23.34 36.00 -11.79
CA ILE A 157 -23.55 35.80 -10.34
C ILE A 157 -24.45 34.56 -10.15
N SER A 158 -24.13 33.78 -9.10
CA SER A 158 -24.94 32.82 -8.32
C SER A 158 -26.47 32.90 -8.44
N THR A 159 -27.09 31.77 -8.82
CA THR A 159 -28.48 31.43 -8.45
C THR A 159 -28.56 29.96 -8.07
N TYR A 160 -28.81 29.65 -6.79
CA TYR A 160 -29.03 28.28 -6.34
C TYR A 160 -30.48 27.87 -6.61
N THR A 161 -30.70 26.77 -7.35
CA THR A 161 -32.02 26.13 -7.45
C THR A 161 -32.07 24.95 -6.48
N LEU A 162 -32.97 25.03 -5.49
CA LEU A 162 -33.25 23.96 -4.54
C LEU A 162 -34.31 23.02 -5.14
N PHE A 163 -33.97 21.74 -5.33
CA PHE A 163 -34.96 20.70 -5.62
C PHE A 163 -35.43 20.06 -4.31
N PHE A 164 -36.73 20.08 -4.07
CA PHE A 164 -37.38 19.34 -3.00
C PHE A 164 -37.97 18.05 -3.57
N GLU A 165 -37.53 16.90 -3.08
CA GLU A 165 -38.25 15.63 -3.27
C GLU A 165 -39.39 15.53 -2.26
N GLN A 166 -40.52 16.16 -2.58
CA GLN A 166 -41.84 15.81 -2.06
C GLN A 166 -42.88 16.09 -3.18
N PRO A 167 -43.90 15.24 -3.35
CA PRO A 167 -44.81 15.31 -4.51
C PRO A 167 -45.76 16.53 -4.54
N GLU A 168 -45.68 17.46 -3.57
CA GLU A 168 -46.56 18.63 -3.49
C GLU A 168 -45.85 19.98 -3.22
N ALA A 169 -44.54 20.11 -3.46
CA ALA A 169 -43.84 21.37 -3.21
C ALA A 169 -43.95 22.36 -4.39
N ARG A 170 -44.51 23.55 -4.13
CA ARG A 170 -44.53 24.71 -5.05
C ARG A 170 -43.11 25.25 -5.27
N LEU A 171 -42.78 25.59 -6.53
CA LEU A 171 -41.60 26.38 -6.88
C LEU A 171 -41.61 27.73 -6.12
N ILE A 172 -40.64 27.92 -5.24
CA ILE A 172 -40.36 29.24 -4.65
C ILE A 172 -39.20 29.83 -5.45
N PHE A 173 -39.52 30.78 -6.32
CA PHE A 173 -38.52 31.63 -6.97
C PHE A 173 -38.02 32.65 -5.95
N ILE A 174 -36.76 32.56 -5.54
CA ILE A 174 -36.14 33.60 -4.71
C ILE A 174 -35.63 34.70 -5.64
N GLU A 175 -36.44 35.75 -5.78
CA GLU A 175 -36.07 36.95 -6.54
C GLU A 175 -35.17 37.86 -5.68
N LYS A 176 -33.99 38.24 -6.20
CA LYS A 176 -33.01 39.10 -5.52
C LYS A 176 -33.65 40.38 -4.98
N ARG A 177 -33.53 40.65 -3.67
CA ARG A 177 -33.54 42.02 -3.16
C ARG A 177 -32.21 42.34 -2.50
N LYS A 178 -31.53 43.34 -3.08
CA LYS A 178 -30.32 44.08 -2.67
C LYS A 178 -29.39 43.36 -1.68
N CYS A 179 -28.28 42.82 -2.20
CA CYS A 179 -27.10 42.50 -1.41
C CYS A 179 -26.12 43.68 -1.55
N GLU A 180 -25.85 44.40 -0.47
CA GLU A 180 -24.83 45.46 -0.43
C GLU A 180 -23.47 44.87 -0.02
N TYR A 181 -22.44 45.27 -0.75
CA TYR A 181 -21.09 44.76 -0.64
C TYR A 181 -20.25 45.70 0.24
N GLN A 182 -19.83 45.25 1.42
CA GLN A 182 -18.80 45.92 2.22
C GLN A 182 -17.80 44.89 2.79
N ASP A 183 -16.52 45.19 2.62
CA ASP A 183 -15.36 44.57 3.29
C ASP A 183 -15.21 43.05 3.21
N GLY A 184 -15.34 42.49 2.00
CA GLY A 184 -14.70 41.21 1.66
C GLY A 184 -15.26 39.94 2.32
N LEU A 185 -16.37 40.02 3.04
CA LEU A 185 -17.07 38.85 3.59
C LEU A 185 -18.58 38.99 3.35
N THR A 186 -19.15 38.13 2.51
CA THR A 186 -20.61 38.11 2.29
C THR A 186 -21.28 37.31 3.40
N ARG A 187 -22.01 37.98 4.29
CA ARG A 187 -22.79 37.34 5.36
C ARG A 187 -24.25 37.27 4.92
N LEU A 188 -24.77 36.06 4.72
CA LEU A 188 -26.20 35.83 4.46
C LEU A 188 -26.89 35.51 5.79
N THR A 189 -27.75 36.40 6.25
CA THR A 189 -28.62 36.16 7.41
C THR A 189 -29.91 35.53 6.92
N LEU A 190 -30.08 34.22 7.15
CA LEU A 190 -31.33 33.51 6.90
C LEU A 190 -32.14 33.46 8.19
N GLU A 191 -33.34 34.04 8.20
CA GLU A 191 -34.30 33.89 9.30
C GLU A 191 -35.02 32.51 9.17
N ALA A 192 -34.36 31.46 9.71
CA ALA A 192 -34.88 30.14 10.10
C ALA A 192 -35.49 29.18 9.03
N PRO A 193 -35.65 27.86 9.34
CA PRO A 193 -34.80 26.98 10.15
C PRO A 193 -33.86 26.13 9.26
N VAL A 194 -32.84 25.54 9.89
CA VAL A 194 -31.79 24.74 9.25
C VAL A 194 -32.38 23.44 8.68
N ILE A 195 -32.41 23.31 7.34
CA ILE A 195 -32.72 22.06 6.63
C ILE A 195 -31.42 21.56 5.98
N ASN A 196 -31.01 20.35 6.33
CA ASN A 196 -29.84 19.68 5.72
C ASN A 196 -30.19 19.29 4.28
N LEU A 197 -29.50 19.89 3.30
CA LEU A 197 -29.62 19.57 1.88
C LEU A 197 -28.50 18.65 1.43
N HIS A 198 -28.86 17.47 0.92
CA HIS A 198 -27.96 16.62 0.14
C HIS A 198 -27.92 17.12 -1.31
N LEU A 199 -26.83 17.79 -1.68
CA LEU A 199 -26.56 18.18 -3.07
C LEU A 199 -26.05 16.95 -3.85
N VAL A 200 -26.85 16.45 -4.79
CA VAL A 200 -26.36 15.56 -5.84
C VAL A 200 -25.62 16.44 -6.86
N PRO A 201 -24.35 16.14 -7.23
CA PRO A 201 -23.61 16.96 -8.18
C PRO A 201 -24.16 16.71 -9.58
N SER A 202 -25.22 17.44 -9.95
CA SER A 202 -25.51 17.72 -11.35
C SER A 202 -24.48 18.76 -11.78
N ALA A 203 -23.69 18.45 -12.81
CA ALA A 203 -22.75 19.38 -13.42
C ALA A 203 -23.49 20.59 -13.99
N ALA A 204 -23.72 21.61 -13.15
CA ALA A 204 -24.23 22.89 -13.59
C ALA A 204 -23.16 23.53 -14.49
N ARG A 205 -23.41 23.53 -15.81
CA ARG A 205 -22.67 24.35 -16.77
C ARG A 205 -23.15 25.79 -16.61
N GLU A 206 -22.50 26.57 -15.77
CA GLU A 206 -22.62 28.02 -15.83
C GLU A 206 -21.67 28.50 -16.93
N VAL A 207 -22.21 28.73 -18.14
CA VAL A 207 -21.47 29.31 -19.26
C VAL A 207 -21.81 30.79 -19.34
N LEU A 208 -20.80 31.65 -19.47
CA LEU A 208 -20.99 33.09 -19.68
C LEU A 208 -21.68 33.33 -21.05
N GLU A 209 -22.59 34.29 -21.16
CA GLU A 209 -23.23 34.64 -22.45
C GLU A 209 -22.24 35.06 -23.56
N SER A 210 -20.98 35.41 -23.23
CA SER A 210 -19.96 35.84 -24.20
C SER A 210 -19.03 34.75 -24.73
N GLN A 211 -18.96 33.59 -24.06
CA GLN A 211 -18.13 32.46 -24.52
C GLN A 211 -19.01 31.53 -25.34
N SER A 212 -18.60 31.24 -26.57
CA SER A 212 -19.31 30.29 -27.43
C SER A 212 -19.38 28.92 -26.75
N GLU A 213 -20.52 28.23 -26.81
CA GLU A 213 -20.66 26.85 -26.31
C GLU A 213 -19.70 25.87 -27.01
N GLN A 214 -19.17 26.24 -28.18
CA GLN A 214 -18.21 25.45 -28.95
C GLN A 214 -16.75 25.68 -28.51
N ASP A 215 -16.48 26.68 -27.67
CA ASP A 215 -15.15 26.92 -27.11
C ASP A 215 -14.95 26.09 -25.83
N PRO A 216 -14.13 25.03 -25.85
CA PRO A 216 -13.96 24.15 -24.71
C PRO A 216 -13.01 24.71 -23.63
N VAL A 217 -12.36 25.86 -23.88
CA VAL A 217 -11.33 26.40 -22.98
C VAL A 217 -11.95 26.80 -21.64
N GLY A 218 -11.46 26.17 -20.55
CA GLY A 218 -11.96 26.40 -19.19
C GLY A 218 -13.12 25.48 -18.77
N HIS A 219 -13.66 24.65 -19.68
CA HIS A 219 -14.71 23.70 -19.34
C HIS A 219 -14.14 22.39 -18.75
N PRO A 220 -14.82 21.77 -17.77
CA PRO A 220 -14.44 20.46 -17.24
C PRO A 220 -14.87 19.34 -18.20
N ILE A 221 -14.25 19.31 -19.38
CA ILE A 221 -14.55 18.31 -20.40
C ILE A 221 -14.01 16.96 -19.94
N MET A 222 -14.89 15.96 -19.91
CA MET A 222 -14.52 14.57 -19.62
C MET A 222 -13.39 14.12 -20.55
N HIS A 223 -12.45 13.33 -20.02
CA HIS A 223 -11.39 12.72 -20.82
C HIS A 223 -12.00 11.95 -22.00
N ARG A 224 -11.51 12.20 -23.23
CA ARG A 224 -12.14 11.68 -24.47
C ARG A 224 -12.30 10.17 -24.49
N SER A 225 -11.36 9.44 -23.89
CA SER A 225 -11.39 7.97 -23.82
C SER A 225 -12.01 7.43 -22.53
N ALA A 226 -12.60 8.27 -21.67
CA ALA A 226 -13.12 7.82 -20.37
C ALA A 226 -14.19 6.72 -20.50
N LEU A 227 -15.10 6.84 -21.46
CA LEU A 227 -16.11 5.82 -21.71
C LEU A 227 -15.46 4.51 -22.17
N ALA A 228 -14.55 4.58 -23.13
CA ALA A 228 -13.82 3.40 -23.62
C ALA A 228 -12.97 2.74 -22.52
N GLN A 229 -12.38 3.51 -21.61
CA GLN A 229 -11.67 3.01 -20.44
C GLN A 229 -12.62 2.30 -19.46
N ALA A 230 -13.81 2.87 -19.25
CA ALA A 230 -14.81 2.29 -18.35
C ALA A 230 -15.46 1.02 -18.92
N THR A 231 -15.58 0.90 -20.24
CA THR A 231 -16.16 -0.28 -20.92
C THR A 231 -15.13 -1.34 -21.31
N GLY A 232 -13.83 -1.01 -21.27
CA GLY A 232 -12.75 -1.89 -21.72
C GLY A 232 -12.53 -1.88 -23.23
N GLU A 233 -13.10 -0.91 -23.95
CA GLU A 233 -12.91 -0.73 -25.40
C GLU A 233 -11.62 0.05 -25.75
N ALA A 234 -11.00 0.71 -24.77
CA ALA A 234 -9.74 1.40 -24.98
C ALA A 234 -8.62 0.38 -25.21
N LEU A 235 -8.09 0.30 -26.43
CA LEU A 235 -7.00 -0.61 -26.78
C LEU A 235 -5.66 -0.11 -26.24
N TYR A 236 -5.01 -0.93 -25.40
CA TYR A 236 -3.63 -0.79 -24.98
C TYR A 236 -2.72 -1.72 -25.79
N CYS A 237 -1.40 -1.60 -25.62
CA CYS A 237 -0.45 -2.36 -26.45
C CYS A 237 -0.64 -3.87 -26.39
N ASP A 238 -0.98 -4.44 -25.23
CA ASP A 238 -1.20 -5.90 -25.04
C ASP A 238 -2.61 -6.35 -25.46
N ASP A 239 -3.50 -5.41 -25.80
CA ASP A 239 -4.85 -5.70 -26.32
C ASP A 239 -4.87 -5.79 -27.85
N MET A 240 -3.77 -5.43 -28.52
CA MET A 240 -3.66 -5.57 -29.97
C MET A 240 -3.79 -7.05 -30.36
N PRO A 241 -4.58 -7.38 -31.40
CA PRO A 241 -4.74 -8.76 -31.82
C PRO A 241 -3.39 -9.40 -32.21
N PRO A 242 -3.22 -10.70 -31.92
CA PRO A 242 -2.00 -11.40 -32.26
C PRO A 242 -1.80 -11.40 -33.78
N THR A 243 -0.55 -11.19 -34.22
CA THR A 243 -0.15 -11.28 -35.63
C THR A 243 0.34 -12.69 -35.95
N GLU A 244 0.10 -13.16 -37.18
CA GLU A 244 0.60 -14.47 -37.61
C GLU A 244 2.12 -14.55 -37.53
N GLY A 245 2.64 -15.56 -36.83
CA GLY A 245 4.07 -15.75 -36.61
C GLY A 245 4.69 -14.84 -35.54
N GLU A 246 3.89 -14.10 -34.75
CA GLU A 246 4.42 -13.37 -33.60
C GLU A 246 5.00 -14.31 -32.54
N LEU A 247 6.07 -13.88 -31.87
CA LEU A 247 6.73 -14.63 -30.80
C LEU A 247 6.70 -13.83 -29.50
N PHE A 248 6.81 -14.54 -28.39
CA PHE A 248 6.89 -13.97 -27.05
C PHE A 248 8.34 -13.92 -26.59
N LEU A 249 8.82 -12.73 -26.24
CA LEU A 249 10.14 -12.52 -25.65
C LEU A 249 10.03 -12.46 -24.11
N VAL A 250 10.87 -13.21 -23.41
CA VAL A 250 11.10 -13.06 -21.96
C VAL A 250 12.58 -12.76 -21.71
N LEU A 251 12.83 -11.65 -21.03
CA LEU A 251 14.17 -11.25 -20.63
C LEU A 251 14.66 -12.08 -19.45
N VAL A 252 15.91 -12.52 -19.53
CA VAL A 252 16.69 -13.07 -18.42
C VAL A 252 17.57 -11.96 -17.89
N THR A 253 17.38 -11.64 -16.61
CA THR A 253 18.05 -10.52 -15.96
C THR A 253 19.06 -10.99 -14.91
N SER A 254 20.03 -10.13 -14.61
CA SER A 254 20.98 -10.36 -13.54
C SER A 254 20.32 -10.65 -12.21
N THR A 255 20.79 -11.68 -11.51
CA THR A 255 20.47 -11.98 -10.12
C THR A 255 21.51 -11.45 -9.13
N ARG A 256 22.57 -10.83 -9.64
CA ARG A 256 23.70 -10.31 -8.85
C ARG A 256 23.77 -8.78 -8.95
N PRO A 257 24.06 -8.08 -7.84
CA PRO A 257 24.14 -6.63 -7.84
C PRO A 257 25.39 -6.12 -8.52
N HIS A 258 26.52 -6.83 -8.42
CA HIS A 258 27.77 -6.46 -9.08
C HIS A 258 28.63 -7.71 -9.28
N ALA A 259 28.80 -8.15 -10.53
CA ALA A 259 29.50 -9.39 -10.83
C ALA A 259 29.99 -9.46 -12.28
N SER A 260 31.11 -10.15 -12.50
CA SER A 260 31.50 -10.56 -13.85
C SER A 260 30.67 -11.77 -14.31
N ILE A 261 30.26 -11.78 -15.57
CA ILE A 261 29.61 -12.91 -16.22
C ILE A 261 30.71 -13.84 -16.74
N LEU A 262 30.78 -15.05 -16.19
CA LEU A 262 31.74 -16.06 -16.62
C LEU A 262 31.22 -16.82 -17.86
N ASN A 263 29.94 -17.18 -17.84
CA ASN A 263 29.28 -17.90 -18.92
C ASN A 263 27.75 -17.74 -18.85
N VAL A 264 27.11 -17.76 -20.01
CA VAL A 264 25.65 -17.83 -20.17
C VAL A 264 25.34 -19.12 -20.93
N ASP A 265 24.85 -20.14 -20.23
CA ASP A 265 24.42 -21.40 -20.83
C ASP A 265 22.92 -21.36 -21.15
N VAL A 266 22.63 -21.42 -22.45
CA VAL A 266 21.28 -21.40 -23.03
C VAL A 266 20.83 -22.78 -23.51
N GLY A 267 21.66 -23.81 -23.37
CA GLY A 267 21.40 -25.13 -23.95
C GLY A 267 20.11 -25.76 -23.44
N ALA A 268 19.86 -25.70 -22.13
CA ALA A 268 18.62 -26.20 -21.54
C ALA A 268 17.39 -25.39 -21.98
N ALA A 269 17.53 -24.09 -22.21
CA ALA A 269 16.45 -23.22 -22.67
C ALA A 269 16.01 -23.58 -24.11
N LEU A 270 16.98 -23.81 -25.01
CA LEU A 270 16.72 -24.20 -26.40
C LEU A 270 16.05 -25.58 -26.54
N LEU A 271 16.11 -26.43 -25.50
CA LEU A 271 15.44 -27.73 -25.46
C LEU A 271 13.98 -27.64 -24.97
N VAL A 272 13.53 -26.49 -24.47
CA VAL A 272 12.14 -26.31 -24.03
C VAL A 272 11.21 -26.27 -25.25
N PRO A 273 10.16 -27.11 -25.32
CA PRO A 273 9.26 -27.14 -26.47
C PRO A 273 8.64 -25.78 -26.75
N GLY A 274 8.72 -25.34 -28.02
CA GLY A 274 8.21 -24.05 -28.49
C GLY A 274 9.12 -22.86 -28.23
N VAL A 275 10.29 -23.04 -27.60
CA VAL A 275 11.36 -22.04 -27.66
C VAL A 275 11.94 -22.04 -29.07
N VAL A 276 11.98 -20.84 -29.66
CA VAL A 276 12.47 -20.63 -31.03
C VAL A 276 13.94 -20.24 -31.00
N ASP A 277 14.33 -19.31 -30.12
CA ASP A 277 15.71 -18.84 -30.03
C ASP A 277 16.03 -18.14 -28.70
N VAL A 278 17.32 -17.92 -28.43
CA VAL A 278 17.82 -17.09 -27.32
C VAL A 278 18.79 -16.04 -27.84
N VAL A 279 18.41 -14.77 -27.70
CA VAL A 279 19.17 -13.60 -28.14
C VAL A 279 20.06 -13.09 -27.01
N THR A 280 21.35 -12.96 -27.29
CA THR A 280 22.39 -12.46 -26.38
C THR A 280 23.03 -11.18 -26.93
N CYS A 281 23.96 -10.59 -26.16
CA CYS A 281 24.75 -9.44 -26.63
C CYS A 281 25.55 -9.70 -27.92
N ARG A 282 25.79 -10.97 -28.27
CA ARG A 282 26.50 -11.35 -29.50
C ARG A 282 25.63 -11.18 -30.75
N ASP A 283 24.32 -11.22 -30.59
CA ASP A 283 23.35 -11.22 -31.68
C ASP A 283 22.89 -9.82 -32.07
N ILE A 284 23.29 -8.79 -31.30
CA ILE A 284 22.95 -7.39 -31.58
C ILE A 284 23.75 -6.91 -32.80
N PRO A 285 23.10 -6.60 -33.94
CA PRO A 285 23.78 -5.99 -35.06
C PRO A 285 24.09 -4.53 -34.74
N GLY A 286 25.36 -4.12 -34.87
CA GLY A 286 25.77 -2.73 -34.71
C GLY A 286 26.09 -2.32 -33.27
N LYS A 287 25.57 -1.16 -32.83
CA LYS A 287 25.94 -0.55 -31.55
C LYS A 287 25.23 -1.26 -30.40
N LYS A 288 26.02 -1.89 -29.52
CA LYS A 288 25.55 -2.66 -28.36
C LYS A 288 25.15 -1.81 -27.16
N VAL A 289 25.33 -0.50 -27.27
CA VAL A 289 25.02 0.45 -26.19
C VAL A 289 24.11 1.55 -26.70
N ARG A 290 23.16 1.93 -25.87
CA ARG A 290 22.30 3.10 -26.06
C ARG A 290 22.94 4.28 -25.35
N SER A 291 23.03 5.41 -26.04
CA SER A 291 23.47 6.67 -25.43
C SER A 291 22.24 7.49 -25.03
N PHE A 292 22.13 7.86 -23.75
CA PHE A 292 21.05 8.73 -23.25
C PHE A 292 21.62 9.71 -22.22
N LEU A 293 21.37 11.01 -22.43
CA LEU A 293 21.87 12.10 -21.56
C LEU A 293 23.37 12.01 -21.22
N GLY A 294 24.20 11.57 -22.16
CA GLY A 294 25.66 11.45 -21.98
C GLY A 294 26.14 10.16 -21.32
N TYR A 295 25.22 9.27 -20.93
CA TYR A 295 25.55 7.94 -20.40
C TYR A 295 25.42 6.89 -21.51
N GLU A 296 26.31 5.91 -21.50
CA GLU A 296 26.21 4.72 -22.34
C GLU A 296 25.71 3.54 -21.50
N GLU A 297 24.58 2.96 -21.91
CA GLU A 297 23.96 1.82 -21.27
C GLU A 297 23.98 0.63 -22.24
N GLU A 298 24.49 -0.52 -21.80
CA GLU A 298 24.46 -1.75 -22.60
C GLU A 298 23.02 -2.22 -22.81
N LEU A 299 22.69 -2.60 -24.05
CA LEU A 299 21.38 -3.16 -24.37
C LEU A 299 21.18 -4.55 -23.74
N LEU A 300 22.24 -5.36 -23.74
CA LEU A 300 22.34 -6.66 -23.06
C LEU A 300 23.76 -6.77 -22.48
N ALA A 301 23.85 -7.16 -21.20
CA ALA A 301 25.11 -7.33 -20.50
C ALA A 301 25.97 -8.42 -21.15
N ASP A 302 27.25 -8.14 -21.37
CA ASP A 302 28.20 -9.08 -21.96
C ASP A 302 29.15 -9.68 -20.92
N LYS A 303 29.92 -8.80 -20.24
CA LYS A 303 31.03 -9.21 -19.37
C LYS A 303 30.77 -9.00 -17.89
N GLU A 304 29.95 -8.01 -17.56
CA GLU A 304 29.72 -7.58 -16.19
C GLU A 304 28.28 -7.11 -16.03
N VAL A 305 27.74 -7.32 -14.83
CA VAL A 305 26.46 -6.79 -14.40
C VAL A 305 26.69 -5.83 -13.24
N SER A 306 26.03 -4.67 -13.27
CA SER A 306 26.16 -3.58 -12.28
C SER A 306 24.90 -3.37 -11.44
N CYS A 307 23.82 -4.11 -11.73
CA CYS A 307 22.64 -4.15 -10.87
C CYS A 307 21.84 -5.45 -11.04
N VAL A 308 21.05 -5.78 -10.01
CA VAL A 308 20.00 -6.81 -10.12
C VAL A 308 18.92 -6.29 -11.07
N GLY A 309 18.52 -7.10 -12.05
CA GLY A 309 17.54 -6.71 -13.06
C GLY A 309 18.14 -6.24 -14.39
N GLN A 310 19.46 -6.04 -14.49
CA GLN A 310 20.12 -5.73 -15.77
C GLN A 310 19.90 -6.86 -16.77
N MET A 311 19.52 -6.53 -18.01
CA MET A 311 19.20 -7.52 -19.04
C MET A 311 20.47 -8.25 -19.51
N VAL A 312 20.44 -9.58 -19.58
CA VAL A 312 21.58 -10.42 -20.02
C VAL A 312 21.28 -11.10 -21.37
N CYS A 313 20.10 -11.70 -21.50
CA CYS A 313 19.63 -12.28 -22.76
C CYS A 313 18.10 -12.28 -22.82
N GLY A 314 17.53 -12.63 -23.97
CA GLY A 314 16.09 -12.76 -24.18
C GLY A 314 15.74 -14.09 -24.83
N VAL A 315 14.75 -14.80 -24.30
CA VAL A 315 14.25 -16.06 -24.84
C VAL A 315 12.99 -15.80 -25.66
N LEU A 316 12.96 -16.25 -26.91
CA LEU A 316 11.81 -16.17 -27.81
C LEU A 316 11.09 -17.53 -27.88
N ALA A 317 9.76 -17.52 -27.80
CA ALA A 317 8.96 -18.73 -27.93
C ALA A 317 7.58 -18.47 -28.55
N ASP A 318 6.92 -19.53 -29.02
CA ASP A 318 5.57 -19.49 -29.62
C ASP A 318 4.48 -19.06 -28.62
N SER A 319 4.73 -19.21 -27.31
CA SER A 319 3.82 -18.74 -26.27
C SER A 319 4.56 -18.12 -25.08
N ARG A 320 3.87 -17.21 -24.40
CA ARG A 320 4.36 -16.57 -23.17
C ARG A 320 4.80 -17.57 -22.10
N THR A 321 4.09 -18.69 -21.97
CA THR A 321 4.41 -19.73 -20.98
C THR A 321 5.71 -20.44 -21.34
N GLN A 322 5.88 -20.81 -22.61
CA GLN A 322 7.11 -21.46 -23.09
C GLN A 322 8.32 -20.52 -22.97
N ALA A 323 8.18 -19.23 -23.32
CA ALA A 323 9.25 -18.25 -23.16
C ALA A 323 9.68 -18.12 -21.69
N LYS A 324 8.73 -18.13 -20.75
CA LYS A 324 9.03 -18.09 -19.30
C LYS A 324 9.75 -19.35 -18.81
N LEU A 325 9.34 -20.52 -19.29
CA LEU A 325 9.99 -21.79 -18.96
C LEU A 325 11.41 -21.86 -19.53
N GLY A 326 11.60 -21.42 -20.78
CA GLY A 326 12.92 -21.29 -21.40
C GLY A 326 13.82 -20.30 -20.65
N ALA A 327 13.30 -19.11 -20.30
CA ALA A 327 14.04 -18.13 -19.51
C ALA A 327 14.47 -18.66 -18.13
N ALA A 328 13.62 -19.45 -17.47
CA ALA A 328 13.95 -20.09 -16.19
C ALA A 328 15.01 -21.21 -16.32
N ALA A 329 15.19 -21.77 -17.53
CA ALA A 329 16.18 -22.81 -17.81
C ALA A 329 17.56 -22.25 -18.20
N VAL A 330 17.68 -20.95 -18.49
CA VAL A 330 18.97 -20.30 -18.74
C VAL A 330 19.81 -20.27 -17.47
N GLN A 331 21.07 -20.71 -17.56
CA GLN A 331 22.01 -20.71 -16.44
C GLN A 331 23.09 -19.67 -16.66
N ILE A 332 23.20 -18.71 -15.73
CA ILE A 332 24.24 -17.68 -15.77
C ILE A 332 25.22 -17.93 -14.63
N HIS A 333 26.50 -18.07 -14.99
CA HIS A 333 27.58 -18.24 -14.03
C HIS A 333 28.23 -16.89 -13.76
N TYR A 334 28.26 -16.49 -12.49
CA TYR A 334 28.78 -15.20 -12.04
C TYR A 334 30.03 -15.37 -11.17
N GLN A 335 30.88 -14.36 -11.19
CA GLN A 335 31.89 -14.10 -10.18
C GLN A 335 31.58 -12.75 -9.53
N ASP A 336 31.17 -12.74 -8.26
CA ASP A 336 30.84 -11.49 -7.53
C ASP A 336 32.07 -10.58 -7.47
N LEU A 337 31.87 -9.30 -7.78
CA LEU A 337 32.89 -8.27 -7.70
C LEU A 337 32.85 -7.58 -6.32
N PRO A 338 34.01 -7.14 -5.79
CA PRO A 338 34.07 -6.53 -4.46
C PRO A 338 33.47 -5.12 -4.46
N HIS A 339 33.03 -4.68 -3.28
CA HIS A 339 32.54 -3.32 -3.02
C HIS A 339 31.28 -2.89 -3.80
N PRO A 340 30.19 -3.68 -3.84
CA PRO A 340 28.93 -3.20 -4.41
C PRO A 340 28.42 -1.99 -3.62
N VAL A 341 28.01 -0.95 -4.35
CA VAL A 341 27.51 0.31 -3.77
C VAL A 341 25.99 0.25 -3.72
N PHE A 342 25.43 0.18 -2.50
CA PHE A 342 23.97 0.10 -2.29
C PHE A 342 23.34 1.39 -1.77
N THR A 343 24.14 2.27 -1.15
CA THR A 343 23.64 3.48 -0.49
C THR A 343 24.39 4.72 -0.97
N VAL A 344 23.75 5.87 -0.81
CA VAL A 344 24.32 7.18 -1.18
C VAL A 344 25.54 7.50 -0.32
N GLU A 345 25.54 7.09 0.95
CA GLU A 345 26.68 7.27 1.83
C GLU A 345 27.89 6.51 1.32
N VAL A 346 27.72 5.26 0.87
CA VAL A 346 28.83 4.47 0.32
C VAL A 346 29.34 5.03 -1.01
N SER A 347 28.46 5.58 -1.85
CA SER A 347 28.85 6.15 -3.15
C SER A 347 29.75 7.38 -3.01
N THR A 348 29.52 8.21 -1.99
CA THR A 348 30.33 9.40 -1.73
C THR A 348 31.74 9.10 -1.21
N HIS A 349 31.92 7.98 -0.50
CA HIS A 349 33.22 7.59 0.05
C HIS A 349 34.10 6.83 -0.95
N SER A 350 33.50 6.18 -1.95
CA SER A 350 34.21 5.38 -2.95
C SER A 350 34.86 6.20 -4.07
N VAL A 351 34.50 7.49 -4.22
CA VAL A 351 35.06 8.42 -5.23
C VAL A 351 36.35 9.13 -4.75
N GLY A 352 36.78 8.90 -3.51
CA GLY A 352 37.98 9.54 -2.93
C GLY A 352 39.34 9.05 -3.47
N GLY A 353 39.35 8.08 -4.40
CA GLY A 353 40.55 7.48 -4.99
C GLY A 353 40.99 8.13 -6.31
N GLY A 354 41.05 9.46 -6.36
CA GLY A 354 41.79 10.20 -7.38
C GLY A 354 40.98 10.84 -8.50
N VAL A 355 40.60 12.11 -8.33
CA VAL A 355 40.79 13.19 -9.31
C VAL A 355 40.98 14.49 -8.52
N GLY A 356 41.96 15.30 -8.95
CA GLY A 356 42.38 16.55 -8.31
C GLY A 356 41.30 17.63 -8.22
N GLY A 357 41.60 18.61 -7.37
CA GLY A 357 40.69 19.66 -6.93
C GLY A 357 39.99 20.44 -8.04
N GLY A 358 38.70 20.65 -7.81
CA GLY A 358 37.82 21.52 -8.55
C GLY A 358 36.51 21.56 -7.79
N GLY A 359 36.45 22.38 -6.74
CA GLY A 359 35.21 22.58 -5.99
C GLY A 359 34.19 23.26 -6.89
N ASP A 360 33.05 22.61 -7.09
CA ASP A 360 31.80 23.35 -7.15
C ASP A 360 30.69 22.51 -6.53
N ALA A 361 30.16 23.04 -5.44
CA ALA A 361 29.14 22.44 -4.62
C ALA A 361 27.78 22.58 -5.32
N LEU A 362 27.26 21.49 -5.87
CA LEU A 362 25.82 21.36 -6.10
C LEU A 362 25.14 21.11 -4.75
N LYS A 363 24.77 22.21 -4.09
CA LYS A 363 23.68 22.22 -3.11
C LYS A 363 22.37 22.18 -3.89
N LEU A 364 21.59 21.12 -3.69
CA LEU A 364 20.13 21.16 -3.86
C LEU A 364 19.50 21.54 -2.52
#